data_AF-A0A7R9IZ33-F1
#
_entry.id   AF-A0A7R9IZ33-F1
#
_cell.length_a   1.000
_cell.length_b   1.000
_cell.length_c   1.000
_cell.angle_alpha   90.00
_cell.angle_beta   90.00
_cell.angle_gamma   90.00
#
_symmetry.space_group_name_H-M   'P 1'
#
loop_
_entity.id
_entity.type
_entity.pdbx_description
1 polymer ?
#
loop_
_entity_poly.entity_id
_entity_poly.type
_entity_poly.pdbx_seq_one_letter_code
_entity_poly.pdbx_strand_id
1 'polypeptide(L)'
;MSKRNKMGGGKHAMKSPRGVHDTLPQVELSNEAAQQVEKELCWCILQLQTSLILHKMTPKQAQDISHTINILKSPTAPLVKKRQIMRNTFGDYRAKMAEEENQFRKGNM
;
A
#
# COMPACT_ATOMS: atom_id res chain seq x y z
N MET A 1 -24.98 -53.06 24.37
CA MET A 1 -23.99 -54.08 24.78
C MET A 1 -23.01 -54.30 23.63
N SER A 2 -21.72 -54.06 23.93
CA SER A 2 -20.52 -54.71 23.39
C SER A 2 -20.43 -55.06 21.89
N LYS A 3 -19.46 -54.43 21.21
CA LYS A 3 -18.18 -55.10 20.92
C LYS A 3 -17.10 -54.10 20.52
N ARG A 4 -15.95 -54.26 21.19
CA ARG A 4 -14.67 -53.57 21.04
C ARG A 4 -13.75 -54.51 20.26
N ASN A 5 -13.02 -54.02 19.25
CA ASN A 5 -11.92 -54.73 18.57
C ASN A 5 -11.03 -53.65 17.92
N LYS A 6 -9.87 -53.22 18.45
CA LYS A 6 -8.55 -53.84 18.68
C LYS A 6 -7.93 -54.47 17.42
N MET A 7 -6.59 -54.30 17.31
CA MET A 7 -5.59 -54.71 16.29
C MET A 7 -5.07 -53.49 15.52
N GLY A 8 -3.78 -53.19 15.36
CA GLY A 8 -2.52 -53.87 15.68
C GLY A 8 -1.37 -52.99 15.16
N GLY A 9 -0.19 -53.06 15.77
CA GLY A 9 0.97 -52.19 15.48
C GLY A 9 1.73 -52.51 14.19
N GLY A 10 2.65 -51.60 13.81
CA GLY A 10 3.46 -51.76 12.60
C GLY A 10 4.47 -50.63 12.33
N LYS A 11 5.43 -50.48 13.23
CA LYS A 11 6.87 -50.17 13.06
C LYS A 11 7.46 -49.84 11.65
N HIS A 12 8.30 -48.79 11.63
CA HIS A 12 9.50 -48.49 10.81
C HIS A 12 9.31 -47.89 9.39
N ALA A 13 9.91 -46.72 9.15
CA ALA A 13 11.20 -46.61 8.43
C ALA A 13 11.44 -45.19 7.87
N MET A 14 12.60 -44.66 8.23
CA MET A 14 13.31 -43.51 7.68
C MET A 14 13.25 -43.40 6.14
N LYS A 15 13.12 -42.16 5.66
CA LYS A 15 13.72 -41.53 4.45
C LYS A 15 12.87 -40.30 4.10
N SER A 16 13.34 -39.12 3.73
CA SER A 16 14.65 -38.51 3.53
C SER A 16 14.36 -37.00 3.45
N PRO A 17 15.31 -36.11 3.78
CA PRO A 17 15.12 -34.68 3.64
C PRO A 17 15.17 -34.32 2.15
N ARG A 18 14.05 -33.85 1.59
CA ARG A 18 14.08 -33.10 0.33
C ARG A 18 14.30 -31.65 0.68
N GLY A 19 15.57 -31.25 0.64
CA GLY A 19 15.91 -29.85 0.39
C GLY A 19 15.38 -29.43 -0.98
N VAL A 20 15.27 -28.11 -1.13
CA VAL A 20 14.87 -27.30 -2.29
C VAL A 20 13.38 -26.95 -2.40
N HIS A 21 13.00 -25.81 -1.85
CA HIS A 21 12.43 -24.74 -2.67
C HIS A 21 12.81 -23.37 -2.09
N ASP A 22 13.31 -22.51 -2.97
CA ASP A 22 13.59 -21.09 -2.79
C ASP A 22 12.53 -20.34 -1.98
N THR A 23 12.86 -19.95 -0.74
CA THR A 23 12.08 -18.98 0.04
C THR A 23 12.58 -17.57 -0.27
N LEU A 24 12.34 -17.02 -1.46
CA LEU A 24 12.74 -15.64 -1.77
C LEU A 24 11.92 -14.80 -2.79
N PRO A 25 10.66 -15.12 -3.14
CA PRO A 25 9.80 -14.11 -3.82
C PRO A 25 8.86 -13.30 -2.90
N GLN A 26 8.55 -13.78 -1.68
CA GLN A 26 7.39 -13.25 -0.94
C GLN A 26 7.66 -11.95 -0.16
N VAL A 27 8.90 -11.73 0.27
CA VAL A 27 9.28 -10.52 1.05
C VAL A 27 9.51 -9.32 0.15
N GLU A 28 10.07 -9.53 -1.05
CA GLU A 28 10.36 -8.49 -2.04
C GLU A 28 9.08 -7.80 -2.54
N LEU A 29 8.04 -8.58 -2.92
CA LEU A 29 6.78 -8.02 -3.42
C LEU A 29 6.03 -7.18 -2.39
N SER A 30 6.15 -7.53 -1.10
CA SER A 30 5.58 -6.73 -0.01
C SER A 30 6.28 -5.38 0.13
N ASN A 31 7.58 -5.32 -0.16
CA ASN A 31 8.37 -4.10 -0.08
C ASN A 31 8.06 -3.16 -1.25
N GLU A 32 7.96 -3.69 -2.48
CA GLU A 32 7.58 -2.89 -3.65
C GLU A 32 6.17 -2.31 -3.52
N ALA A 33 5.21 -3.10 -3.04
CA ALA A 33 3.85 -2.64 -2.79
C ALA A 33 3.79 -1.54 -1.72
N ALA A 34 4.60 -1.65 -0.67
CA ALA A 34 4.71 -0.63 0.37
C ALA A 34 5.34 0.67 -0.17
N GLN A 35 6.42 0.56 -0.93
CA GLN A 35 7.06 1.70 -1.60
C GLN A 35 6.11 2.41 -2.57
N GLN A 36 5.33 1.65 -3.34
CA GLN A 36 4.35 2.22 -4.25
C GLN A 36 3.29 3.02 -3.48
N VAL A 37 2.81 2.51 -2.35
CA VAL A 37 1.87 3.24 -1.48
C VAL A 37 2.48 4.51 -0.91
N GLU A 38 3.74 4.45 -0.50
CA GLU A 38 4.46 5.62 0.01
C GLU A 38 4.65 6.68 -1.07
N LYS A 39 5.03 6.28 -2.29
CA LYS A 39 5.10 7.16 -3.47
C LYS A 39 3.75 7.82 -3.74
N GLU A 40 2.67 7.04 -3.73
CA GLU A 40 1.32 7.55 -3.90
C GLU A 40 0.94 8.58 -2.82
N LEU A 41 1.23 8.29 -1.56
CA LEU A 41 0.99 9.23 -0.44
C LEU A 41 1.78 10.52 -0.60
N CYS A 42 3.07 10.41 -0.91
CA CYS A 42 3.95 11.55 -1.09
C CYS A 42 3.45 12.47 -2.21
N TRP A 43 3.07 11.89 -3.35
CA TRP A 43 2.51 12.64 -4.47
C TRP A 43 1.21 13.36 -4.07
N CYS A 44 0.26 12.69 -3.42
CA CYS A 44 -0.97 13.33 -2.97
C CYS A 44 -0.74 14.48 -1.97
N ILE A 45 0.20 14.30 -1.03
CA ILE A 45 0.58 15.35 -0.07
C ILE A 45 1.18 16.54 -0.80
N LEU A 46 2.08 16.29 -1.75
CA LEU A 46 2.71 17.35 -2.54
C LEU A 46 1.66 18.16 -3.30
N GLN A 47 0.70 17.51 -3.97
CA GLN A 47 -0.37 18.19 -4.68
C GLN A 47 -1.24 19.07 -3.76
N LEU A 48 -1.54 18.60 -2.54
CA LEU A 48 -2.26 19.40 -1.55
C LEU A 48 -1.45 20.61 -1.08
N GLN A 49 -0.15 20.45 -0.84
CA GLN A 49 0.75 21.53 -0.44
C GLN A 49 0.94 22.56 -1.57
N THR A 50 1.13 22.10 -2.81
CA THR A 50 1.19 22.96 -3.99
C THR A 50 -0.10 23.76 -4.15
N SER A 51 -1.26 23.14 -3.94
CA SER A 51 -2.54 23.84 -3.98
C SER A 51 -2.61 24.97 -2.94
N LEU A 52 -2.12 24.75 -1.71
CA LEU A 52 -2.07 25.78 -0.66
C LEU A 52 -1.18 26.98 -1.03
N ILE A 53 -0.11 26.74 -1.80
CA ILE A 53 0.86 27.77 -2.19
C ILE A 53 0.38 28.54 -3.42
N LEU A 54 -0.11 27.83 -4.44
CA LEU A 54 -0.40 28.40 -5.76
C LEU A 54 -1.81 28.98 -5.87
N HIS A 55 -2.79 28.42 -5.17
CA HIS A 55 -4.19 28.79 -5.35
C HIS A 55 -4.69 29.69 -4.23
N LYS A 56 -5.34 30.80 -4.62
CA LYS A 56 -6.12 31.61 -3.67
C LYS A 56 -7.34 30.80 -3.24
N MET A 57 -7.40 30.44 -1.97
CA MET A 57 -8.49 29.67 -1.38
C MET A 57 -8.99 30.34 -0.11
N THR A 58 -10.22 30.01 0.27
CA THR A 58 -10.80 30.53 1.51
C THR A 58 -10.09 29.95 2.73
N PRO A 59 -10.09 30.64 3.89
CA PRO A 59 -9.48 30.12 5.11
C PRO A 59 -10.00 28.73 5.49
N LYS A 60 -11.28 28.47 5.27
CA LYS A 60 -11.90 27.16 5.52
C LYS A 60 -11.31 26.07 4.63
N GLN A 61 -11.18 26.31 3.34
CA GLN A 61 -10.58 25.35 2.41
C GLN A 61 -9.12 25.06 2.76
N ALA A 62 -8.35 26.10 3.12
CA ALA A 62 -6.97 25.93 3.56
C ALA A 62 -6.86 25.07 4.83
N GLN A 63 -7.78 25.27 5.79
CA GLN A 63 -7.86 24.44 7.00
C GLN A 63 -8.23 22.98 6.67
N ASP A 64 -9.21 22.75 5.80
CA ASP A 64 -9.63 21.40 5.39
C ASP A 64 -8.49 20.65 4.69
N ILE A 65 -7.75 21.32 3.80
CA ILE A 65 -6.57 20.75 3.13
C ILE A 65 -5.46 20.46 4.14
N SER A 66 -5.19 21.38 5.08
CA SER A 66 -4.18 21.18 6.13
C SER A 66 -4.54 19.99 7.03
N HIS A 67 -5.80 19.84 7.40
CA HIS A 67 -6.30 18.69 8.16
C HIS A 67 -6.10 17.38 7.37
N THR A 68 -6.42 17.39 6.08
CA THR A 68 -6.22 16.25 5.17
C THR A 68 -4.75 15.83 5.11
N ILE A 69 -3.83 16.79 4.94
CA ILE A 69 -2.38 16.54 4.95
C ILE A 69 -1.94 15.89 6.27
N ASN A 70 -2.44 16.38 7.40
CA ASN A 70 -2.10 15.83 8.72
C ASN A 70 -2.54 14.37 8.88
N ILE A 71 -3.71 14.00 8.37
CA ILE A 71 -4.17 12.61 8.38
C ILE A 71 -3.27 11.73 7.50
N LEU A 72 -2.91 12.18 6.30
CA LEU A 72 -2.06 11.41 5.38
C LEU A 72 -0.64 11.20 5.93
N LYS A 73 -0.08 12.22 6.59
CA LYS A 73 1.23 12.15 7.26
C LYS A 73 1.23 11.34 8.55
N SER A 74 0.07 11.19 9.20
CA SER A 74 -0.01 10.47 10.47
C SER A 74 0.41 9.00 10.30
N PRO A 75 1.37 8.49 11.10
CA PRO A 75 1.73 7.07 11.09
C PRO A 75 0.65 6.20 11.72
N THR A 76 -0.23 6.78 12.55
CA THR A 76 -1.29 6.05 13.25
C THR A 76 -2.58 5.92 12.43
N ALA A 77 -2.69 6.66 11.31
CA ALA A 77 -3.85 6.57 10.44
C ALA A 77 -3.81 5.27 9.61
N PRO A 78 -4.86 4.41 9.66
CA PRO A 78 -4.90 3.18 8.87
C PRO A 78 -4.80 3.46 7.37
N LEU A 79 -4.07 2.61 6.63
CA LEU A 79 -3.83 2.80 5.20
C LEU A 79 -5.14 2.90 4.38
N VAL A 80 -6.15 2.11 4.74
CA VAL A 80 -7.47 2.15 4.08
C VAL A 80 -8.08 3.55 4.16
N LYS A 81 -7.99 4.20 5.31
CA LYS A 81 -8.47 5.59 5.50
C LYS A 81 -7.68 6.56 4.64
N LYS A 82 -6.35 6.41 4.57
CA LYS A 82 -5.51 7.26 3.72
C LYS A 82 -5.90 7.14 2.25
N ARG A 83 -6.07 5.91 1.74
CA ARG A 83 -6.52 5.66 0.36
C ARG A 83 -7.91 6.27 0.08
N GLN A 84 -8.85 6.14 1.03
CA GLN A 84 -10.17 6.74 0.88
C GLN A 84 -10.07 8.26 0.73
N ILE A 85 -9.28 8.90 1.58
CA ILE A 85 -9.03 10.34 1.52
C ILE A 85 -8.42 10.72 0.16
N MET A 86 -7.35 10.07 -0.25
CA MET A 86 -6.69 10.34 -1.54
C MET A 86 -7.66 10.23 -2.72
N ARG A 87 -8.50 9.17 -2.72
CA ARG A 87 -9.52 8.97 -3.76
C ARG A 87 -10.63 10.02 -3.71
N ASN A 88 -11.10 10.39 -2.51
CA ASN A 88 -12.12 11.41 -2.36
C ASN A 88 -11.62 12.79 -2.79
N THR A 89 -10.35 13.10 -2.53
CA THR A 89 -9.75 14.40 -2.84
C THR A 89 -9.35 14.52 -4.31
N PHE A 90 -8.77 13.48 -4.90
CA PHE A 90 -8.18 13.55 -6.24
C PHE A 90 -8.89 12.68 -7.30
N GLY A 91 -9.84 11.83 -6.91
CA GLY A 91 -10.37 10.81 -7.80
C GLY A 91 -9.34 9.71 -8.04
N ASP A 92 -9.11 9.37 -9.31
CA ASP A 92 -8.04 8.45 -9.69
C ASP A 92 -6.67 9.16 -9.68
N TYR A 93 -6.08 9.24 -8.50
CA TYR A 93 -4.78 9.87 -8.31
C TYR A 93 -3.63 9.10 -8.98
N ARG A 94 -3.78 7.80 -9.27
CA ARG A 94 -2.74 7.01 -9.93
C ARG A 94 -2.63 7.40 -11.41
N ALA A 95 -3.77 7.57 -12.07
CA ALA A 95 -3.81 8.07 -13.44
C ALA A 95 -3.19 9.47 -13.54
N LYS A 96 -3.53 10.37 -12.61
CA LYS A 96 -2.95 11.73 -12.57
C LYS A 96 -1.43 11.74 -12.38
N MET A 97 -0.91 10.89 -11.50
CA MET A 97 0.52 10.75 -11.28
C MET A 97 1.26 10.26 -12.53
N ALA A 98 0.66 9.29 -13.25
CA ALA A 98 1.22 8.79 -14.52
C ALA A 98 1.14 9.83 -15.65
N GLU A 99 0.08 10.64 -15.69
CA GLU A 99 -0.03 11.77 -16.60
C GLU A 99 1.08 12.78 -16.36
N GLU A 100 1.31 13.20 -15.11
CA GLU A 100 2.38 14.14 -14.77
C GLU A 100 3.77 13.61 -15.15
N GLU A 101 4.06 12.33 -14.88
CA GLU A 101 5.31 11.70 -15.28
C GLU A 101 5.49 11.71 -16.81
N ASN A 102 4.42 11.45 -17.54
CA ASN A 102 4.42 11.50 -19.00
C ASN A 102 4.57 12.94 -19.53
N GLN A 103 3.96 13.93 -18.88
CA GLN A 103 4.11 15.35 -19.23
C GLN A 103 5.55 15.81 -19.00
N PHE A 104 6.14 15.48 -17.85
CA PHE A 104 7.53 15.82 -17.53
C PHE A 104 8.51 15.18 -18.53
N ARG A 105 8.26 13.92 -18.91
CA ARG A 105 9.07 13.23 -19.93
C ARG A 105 8.97 13.89 -21.32
N LYS A 106 7.79 14.37 -21.70
CA LYS A 106 7.55 15.04 -23.00
C LYS A 106 8.07 16.48 -23.05
N GLY A 107 8.15 17.17 -21.91
CA GLY A 107 8.67 18.55 -21.83
C GLY A 107 10.20 18.64 -21.80
N ASN A 108 10.90 17.53 -21.55
CA ASN A 108 12.36 17.45 -21.50
C ASN A 108 12.97 16.84 -22.78
N MET A 109 12.24 16.86 -23.89
CA MET A 109 12.62 16.33 -25.20
C MET A 109 12.36 17.39 -26.27
#